data_AF-A0ABD4ZM69-F1
#
_entry.id   AF-A0ABD4ZM69-F1
#
_cell.length_a   1.000
_cell.length_b   1.000
_cell.length_c   1.000
_cell.angle_alpha   90.00
_cell.angle_beta   90.00
_cell.angle_gamma   90.00
#
_symmetry.space_group_name_H-M   'P 1'
#
loop_
_entity.id
_entity.type
_entity.pdbx_description
1 polymer ?
#
loop_
_entity_poly.entity_id
_entity_poly.type
_entity_poly.pdbx_seq_one_letter_code
_entity_poly.pdbx_strand_id
1 'polypeptide(L)'
;RRIKEINEDPETREKIMLYETRMLEREQAAGKAGYEQGMQRGIAKGKQEGLKQGVARGLEQGKVDSAKIILENQLNNGSTLTQATEFVRNLKLISNKELEKIIALYDSHKN
;
A
#
# COMPACT_ATOMS: atom_id res chain seq x y z
N ARG A 1 8.47 31.96 52.37
CA ARG A 1 8.58 31.08 53.56
C ARG A 1 8.41 29.62 53.17
N ARG A 2 7.27 29.18 52.59
CA ARG A 2 7.04 27.78 52.15
C ARG A 2 8.14 27.10 51.30
N ILE A 3 8.73 27.78 50.31
CA ILE A 3 9.79 27.19 49.47
C ILE A 3 11.11 26.97 50.24
N LYS A 4 11.37 27.78 51.29
CA LYS A 4 12.55 27.59 52.15
C LYS A 4 12.35 26.38 53.07
N GLU A 5 11.17 26.25 53.66
CA GLU A 5 10.80 25.12 54.53
C GLU A 5 10.82 23.76 53.78
N ILE A 6 10.38 23.72 52.51
CA ILE A 6 10.44 22.51 51.66
C ILE A 6 11.90 22.12 51.32
N ASN A 7 12.81 23.10 51.25
CA ASN A 7 14.23 22.85 50.98
C ASN A 7 15.03 22.48 52.23
N GLU A 8 14.50 22.76 53.43
CA GLU A 8 15.15 22.54 54.71
C GLU A 8 14.87 21.16 55.31
N ASP A 9 13.78 20.48 54.90
CA ASP A 9 13.45 19.11 55.30
C ASP A 9 13.89 18.07 54.23
N PRO A 10 14.94 17.26 54.50
CA PRO A 10 15.46 16.28 53.55
C PRO A 10 14.44 15.22 53.13
N GLU A 11 13.53 14.80 54.02
CA GLU A 11 12.55 13.75 53.72
C GLU A 11 11.48 14.24 52.74
N THR A 12 10.98 15.46 52.94
CA THR A 12 10.03 16.09 52.01
C THR A 12 10.67 16.29 50.64
N ARG A 13 11.93 16.71 50.58
CA ARG A 13 12.68 16.88 49.33
C ARG A 13 12.87 15.55 48.59
N GLU A 14 13.23 14.48 49.29
CA GLU A 14 13.42 13.15 48.71
C GLU A 14 12.10 12.61 48.13
N LYS A 15 11.00 12.78 48.86
CA LYS A 15 9.67 12.35 48.42
C LYS A 15 9.19 13.08 47.15
N ILE A 16 9.47 14.38 47.04
CA ILE A 16 9.18 15.17 45.83
C ILE A 16 10.02 14.67 44.66
N MET A 17 11.34 14.50 44.86
CA MET A 17 12.22 13.98 43.80
C MET A 17 11.75 12.62 43.29
N LEU A 18 11.44 11.68 44.20
CA LEU A 18 10.97 10.34 43.82
C LEU A 18 9.66 10.39 43.02
N TYR A 19 8.75 11.29 43.38
CA TYR A 19 7.51 11.48 42.65
C TYR A 19 7.79 12.04 41.24
N GLU A 20 8.61 13.07 41.12
CA GLU A 20 8.99 13.67 39.84
C GLU A 20 9.71 12.67 38.94
N THR A 21 10.65 11.87 39.47
CA THR A 21 11.32 10.80 38.74
C THR A 21 10.31 9.78 38.21
N ARG A 22 9.39 9.28 39.04
CA ARG A 22 8.38 8.32 38.61
C ARG A 22 7.42 8.89 37.56
N MET A 23 7.08 10.18 37.67
CA MET A 23 6.24 10.85 36.69
C MET A 23 6.95 10.98 35.34
N LEU A 24 8.23 11.38 35.35
CA LEU A 24 9.06 11.45 34.16
C LEU A 24 9.23 10.06 33.50
N GLU A 25 9.50 9.02 34.28
CA GLU A 25 9.59 7.64 33.78
C GLU A 25 8.30 7.18 33.11
N ARG A 26 7.14 7.51 33.70
CA ARG A 26 5.82 7.20 33.12
C ARG A 26 5.58 7.96 31.82
N GLU A 27 5.93 9.23 31.77
CA GLU A 27 5.79 10.05 30.56
C GLU A 27 6.67 9.52 29.43
N GLN A 28 7.93 9.19 29.73
CA GLN A 28 8.85 8.57 28.77
C GLN A 28 8.34 7.20 28.30
N ALA A 29 7.84 6.36 29.22
CA ALA A 29 7.27 5.07 28.88
C ALA A 29 6.03 5.20 27.99
N ALA A 30 5.14 6.15 28.30
CA ALA A 30 3.96 6.43 27.49
C ALA A 30 4.32 6.96 26.10
N GLY A 31 5.30 7.88 26.02
CA GLY A 31 5.81 8.41 24.76
C GLY A 31 6.42 7.31 23.89
N LYS A 32 7.25 6.44 24.48
CA LYS A 32 7.85 5.29 23.79
C LYS A 32 6.78 4.32 23.29
N ALA A 33 5.81 3.96 24.14
CA ALA A 33 4.72 3.06 23.77
C ALA A 33 3.85 3.66 22.65
N GLY A 34 3.54 4.95 22.72
CA GLY A 34 2.77 5.65 21.68
C GLY A 34 3.52 5.68 20.35
N TYR A 35 4.82 5.95 20.36
CA TYR A 35 5.66 5.93 19.16
C TYR A 35 5.72 4.53 18.55
N GLU A 36 6.01 3.50 19.35
CA GLU A 36 6.07 2.11 18.88
C GLU A 36 4.73 1.65 18.28
N GLN A 37 3.61 1.93 18.96
CA GLN A 37 2.27 1.61 18.45
C GLN A 37 1.96 2.37 17.16
N GLY A 38 2.30 3.65 17.09
CA GLY A 38 2.12 4.47 15.89
C GLY A 38 2.90 3.92 14.71
N MET A 39 4.17 3.59 14.93
CA MET A 39 5.06 3.01 13.91
C MET A 39 4.55 1.65 13.43
N GLN A 40 4.19 0.75 14.35
CA GLN A 40 3.65 -0.57 13.99
C GLN A 40 2.37 -0.45 13.17
N ARG A 41 1.43 0.41 13.58
CA ARG A 41 0.18 0.66 12.84
C ARG A 41 0.46 1.24 11.46
N GLY A 42 1.38 2.20 11.35
CA GLY A 42 1.77 2.81 10.09
C GLY A 42 2.35 1.80 9.11
N ILE A 43 3.30 0.97 9.57
CA ILE A 43 3.91 -0.09 8.76
C ILE A 43 2.87 -1.14 8.33
N ALA A 44 2.03 -1.59 9.26
CA ALA A 44 1.00 -2.59 8.97
C ALA A 44 0.02 -2.09 7.90
N LYS A 45 -0.48 -0.86 8.06
CA LYS A 45 -1.40 -0.23 7.09
C LYS A 45 -0.73 -0.03 5.73
N GLY A 46 0.49 0.52 5.72
CA GLY A 46 1.25 0.74 4.49
C GLY A 46 1.52 -0.56 3.72
N LYS A 47 1.90 -1.64 4.42
CA LYS A 47 2.10 -2.96 3.82
C LYS A 47 0.81 -3.53 3.24
N GLN A 48 -0.30 -3.42 3.97
CA GLN A 48 -1.60 -3.92 3.51
C GLN A 48 -2.09 -3.18 2.26
N GLU A 49 -2.02 -1.85 2.25
CA GLU A 49 -2.42 -1.03 1.11
C GLU A 49 -1.52 -1.26 -0.10
N GLY A 50 -0.20 -1.30 0.12
CA GLY A 50 0.78 -1.57 -0.93
C GLY A 50 0.57 -2.94 -1.58
N LEU A 51 0.34 -3.98 -0.77
CA LEU A 51 0.06 -5.32 -1.28
C LEU A 51 -1.24 -5.34 -2.09
N LYS A 52 -2.32 -4.75 -1.58
CA LYS A 52 -3.61 -4.71 -2.27
C LYS A 52 -3.50 -4.00 -3.63
N GLN A 53 -2.82 -2.86 -3.68
CA GLN A 53 -2.61 -2.12 -4.92
C GLN A 53 -1.72 -2.90 -5.89
N GLY A 54 -0.63 -3.51 -5.40
CA GLY A 54 0.27 -4.31 -6.21
C GLY A 54 -0.42 -5.52 -6.85
N VAL A 55 -1.20 -6.27 -6.07
CA VAL A 55 -1.98 -7.41 -6.55
C VAL A 55 -3.03 -6.96 -7.58
N ALA A 56 -3.77 -5.88 -7.32
CA ALA A 56 -4.77 -5.37 -8.25
C ALA A 56 -4.15 -4.99 -9.61
N ARG A 57 -3.06 -4.22 -9.59
CA ARG A 57 -2.33 -3.83 -10.82
C ARG A 57 -1.75 -5.04 -11.55
N GLY A 58 -1.18 -6.01 -10.82
CA GLY A 58 -0.64 -7.22 -11.41
C GLY A 58 -1.71 -8.08 -12.10
N LEU A 59 -2.89 -8.21 -11.49
CA LEU A 59 -4.02 -8.92 -12.09
C LEU A 59 -4.57 -8.21 -13.33
N GLU A 60 -4.69 -6.87 -13.29
CA GLU A 60 -5.12 -6.07 -14.43
C GLU A 60 -4.13 -6.21 -15.60
N GLN A 61 -2.83 -6.06 -15.34
CA GLN A 61 -1.79 -6.27 -16.34
C GLN A 61 -1.81 -7.69 -16.91
N GLY A 62 -1.94 -8.71 -16.05
CA GLY A 62 -2.00 -10.11 -16.49
C GLY A 62 -3.21 -10.41 -17.39
N LYS A 63 -4.34 -9.74 -17.18
CA LYS A 63 -5.52 -9.82 -18.09
C LYS A 63 -5.21 -9.21 -19.45
N VAL A 64 -4.55 -8.05 -19.48
CA VAL A 64 -4.12 -7.38 -20.72
C VAL A 64 -3.12 -8.25 -21.49
N ASP A 65 -2.12 -8.80 -20.82
CA ASP A 65 -1.11 -9.65 -21.45
C ASP A 65 -1.73 -10.96 -21.98
N SER A 66 -2.65 -11.56 -21.22
CA SER A 66 -3.42 -12.73 -21.68
C SER A 66 -4.27 -12.40 -22.91
N ALA A 67 -4.92 -11.23 -22.94
CA ALA A 67 -5.70 -10.81 -24.10
C ALA A 67 -4.82 -10.65 -25.36
N LYS A 68 -3.60 -10.12 -25.22
CA LYS A 68 -2.63 -10.03 -26.33
C LYS A 68 -2.23 -11.41 -26.85
N ILE A 69 -1.83 -12.33 -25.96
CA ILE A 69 -1.44 -13.70 -26.32
C ILE A 69 -2.57 -14.41 -27.04
N ILE A 70 -3.81 -14.28 -26.55
CA ILE A 70 -4.97 -14.89 -27.19
C ILE A 70 -5.18 -14.30 -28.58
N LEU A 71 -5.10 -12.97 -28.72
CA LEU A 71 -5.23 -12.29 -30.02
C LEU A 71 -4.18 -12.80 -31.01
N GLU A 72 -2.90 -12.86 -30.60
CA GLU A 72 -1.80 -13.37 -31.42
C GLU A 72 -2.03 -14.81 -31.86
N ASN A 73 -2.46 -15.67 -30.93
CA ASN A 73 -2.76 -17.07 -31.24
C ASN A 73 -3.90 -17.21 -32.25
N GLN A 74 -4.95 -16.39 -32.14
CA GLN A 74 -6.04 -16.39 -33.13
C GLN A 74 -5.54 -16.00 -34.53
N LEU A 75 -4.70 -14.96 -34.61
CA LEU A 75 -4.10 -14.49 -35.85
C LEU A 75 -3.16 -15.53 -36.47
N ASN A 76 -2.30 -16.14 -35.65
CA ASN A 76 -1.36 -17.19 -36.09
C ASN A 76 -2.10 -18.44 -36.61
N ASN A 77 -3.31 -18.70 -36.09
CA ASN A 77 -4.18 -19.78 -36.55
C ASN A 77 -5.03 -19.39 -37.79
N GLY A 78 -4.74 -18.25 -38.43
CA GLY A 78 -5.38 -17.83 -39.67
C GLY A 78 -6.67 -17.03 -39.50
N SER A 79 -7.05 -16.65 -38.28
CA SER A 79 -8.18 -15.74 -38.09
C SER A 79 -7.84 -14.35 -38.63
N THR A 80 -8.83 -13.67 -39.19
CA THR A 80 -8.69 -12.23 -39.50
C THR A 80 -8.60 -11.42 -38.20
N LEU A 81 -8.03 -10.20 -38.27
CA LEU A 81 -7.96 -9.30 -37.12
C LEU A 81 -9.33 -9.00 -36.53
N THR A 82 -10.35 -8.87 -37.37
CA THR A 82 -11.75 -8.68 -36.95
C THR A 82 -12.27 -9.87 -36.15
N GLN A 83 -12.10 -11.10 -36.66
CA GLN A 83 -12.54 -12.32 -35.96
C GLN A 83 -11.80 -12.51 -34.63
N ALA A 84 -10.48 -12.31 -34.62
CA ALA A 84 -9.67 -12.39 -33.41
C ALA A 84 -10.07 -11.33 -32.37
N THR A 85 -10.36 -10.11 -32.82
CA THR A 85 -10.84 -9.01 -31.97
C THR A 85 -12.18 -9.33 -31.34
N GLU A 86 -13.14 -9.80 -32.14
CA GLU A 86 -14.47 -10.20 -31.64
C GLU A 86 -14.37 -11.35 -30.65
N PHE A 87 -13.50 -12.33 -30.91
CA PHE A 87 -13.23 -13.42 -29.98
C PHE A 87 -12.76 -12.89 -28.62
N VAL A 88 -11.70 -12.06 -28.60
CA VAL A 88 -11.16 -11.49 -27.35
C VAL A 88 -12.18 -10.59 -26.65
N ARG A 89 -12.96 -9.80 -27.40
CA ARG A 89 -14.05 -8.97 -26.87
C ARG A 89 -15.10 -9.82 -26.15
N ASN A 90 -15.47 -10.96 -26.73
CA ASN A 90 -16.47 -11.86 -26.16
C ASN A 90 -16.00 -12.55 -24.88
N LEU A 91 -14.67 -12.69 -24.67
CA LEU A 91 -14.11 -13.19 -23.41
C LEU A 91 -14.32 -12.22 -22.24
N LYS A 92 -14.56 -10.93 -22.52
CA LYS A 92 -14.74 -9.87 -21.51
C LYS A 92 -13.62 -9.83 -20.47
N LEU A 93 -12.40 -10.19 -20.90
CA LEU A 93 -11.23 -10.26 -20.03
C LEU A 93 -10.71 -8.86 -19.65
N ILE A 94 -10.80 -7.94 -20.61
CA ILE A 94 -10.39 -6.54 -20.51
C ILE A 94 -11.49 -5.62 -21.03
N SER A 95 -11.38 -4.33 -20.77
CA SER A 95 -12.33 -3.35 -21.32
C SER A 95 -12.18 -3.19 -22.83
N ASN A 96 -13.26 -2.78 -23.51
CA ASN A 96 -13.20 -2.48 -24.95
C ASN A 96 -12.14 -1.42 -25.28
N LYS A 97 -11.99 -0.41 -24.40
CA LYS A 97 -10.98 0.64 -24.55
C LYS A 97 -9.54 0.10 -24.51
N GLU A 98 -9.26 -0.88 -23.66
CA GLU A 98 -7.95 -1.53 -23.62
C GLU A 98 -7.72 -2.42 -24.82
N LEU A 99 -8.75 -3.14 -25.26
CA LEU A 99 -8.69 -3.96 -26.47
C LEU A 99 -8.40 -3.09 -27.70
N GLU A 100 -9.05 -1.94 -27.85
CA GLU A 100 -8.78 -0.97 -28.92
C GLU A 100 -7.33 -0.49 -28.91
N LYS A 101 -6.75 -0.22 -27.73
CA LYS A 101 -5.32 0.13 -27.62
C LYS A 101 -4.41 -1.01 -28.09
N ILE A 102 -4.74 -2.26 -27.75
CA ILE A 102 -3.98 -3.42 -28.23
C ILE A 102 -4.04 -3.50 -29.75
N ILE A 103 -5.23 -3.37 -30.34
CA ILE A 103 -5.43 -3.47 -31.79
C ILE A 103 -4.68 -2.36 -32.53
N ALA A 104 -4.74 -1.12 -32.02
CA ALA A 104 -4.03 0.01 -32.63
C ALA A 104 -2.51 -0.22 -32.72
N LEU A 105 -1.92 -0.97 -31.80
CA LEU A 105 -0.51 -1.35 -31.87
C LEU A 105 -0.25 -2.30 -33.06
N TYR A 106 -1.12 -3.27 -33.35
CA TYR A 106 -0.97 -4.16 -34.51
C TYR A 106 -1.07 -3.41 -35.84
N ASP A 107 -1.98 -2.46 -35.95
CA ASP A 107 -2.13 -1.66 -37.17
C ASP A 107 -0.89 -0.77 -37.42
N SER A 108 -0.21 -0.35 -36.35
CA SER A 108 1.04 0.43 -36.46
C SER A 108 2.26 -0.40 -36.87
N HIS A 109 2.27 -1.72 -36.64
CA HIS A 109 3.39 -2.61 -36.92
C HIS A 109 3.33 -3.28 -38.31
N LYS A 110 2.25 -3.06 -39.07
CA LYS A 110 2.08 -3.58 -40.45
C LYS A 110 2.30 -2.53 -41.56
N ASN A 111 2.61 -1.29 -41.20
CA ASN A 111 3.00 -0.22 -42.14
C ASN A 111 4.50 0.03 -42.12
#